data_AF-A0A4R5LR89-F1
#
_entry.id   AF-A0A4R5LR89-F1
#
_cell.length_a   1.000
_cell.length_b   1.000
_cell.length_c   1.000
_cell.angle_alpha   90.00
_cell.angle_beta   90.00
_cell.angle_gamma   90.00
#
_symmetry.space_group_name_H-M   'P 1'
#
loop_
_entity.id
_entity.type
_entity.pdbx_description
1 polymer ?
#
loop_
_entity_poly.entity_id
_entity_poly.type
_entity_poly.pdbx_seq_one_letter_code
_entity_poly.pdbx_strand_id
1 'polypeptide(L)'
;MAQGDYSEEAFLDFLRQGAMAGAIRPGTARARKKAADQLLVQLRSYERRDLRQLDVDELCTRFHKLQGSTIRPETLQIYNERLKAGLRDFFSWADDPNSFSSIEGETPEVQLVAARDDPGQARAREELALNPPRSPHEIFPVPIRENLVVYLQNVPLDLTPQEADRIARVIRALAQPVTGE
;
A
#
# COMPACT_ATOMS: atom_id res chain seq x y z
N MET A 1 -0.97 3.09 35.34
CA MET A 1 -0.99 2.72 33.91
C MET A 1 -1.55 3.91 33.18
N ALA A 2 -0.71 4.67 32.48
CA ALA A 2 -1.20 5.81 31.71
C ALA A 2 -2.18 5.29 30.66
N GLN A 3 -3.40 5.80 30.70
CA GLN A 3 -4.45 5.41 29.78
C GLN A 3 -4.17 6.16 28.46
N GLY A 4 -3.15 5.70 27.73
CA GLY A 4 -2.82 6.21 26.42
C GLY A 4 -3.99 5.99 25.46
N ASP A 5 -4.25 6.98 24.61
CA ASP A 5 -5.23 6.85 23.54
C ASP A 5 -4.59 6.06 22.39
N TYR A 6 -5.10 4.87 22.12
CA TYR A 6 -4.63 3.97 21.05
C TYR A 6 -5.63 3.90 19.88
N SER A 7 -6.51 4.89 19.75
CA SER A 7 -7.49 4.97 18.67
C SER A 7 -6.85 5.29 17.31
N GLU A 8 -7.62 5.07 16.24
CA GLU A 8 -7.28 5.51 14.88
C GLU A 8 -6.98 7.01 14.83
N GLU A 9 -7.76 7.83 15.54
CA GLU A 9 -7.60 9.29 15.57
C GLU A 9 -6.27 9.68 16.23
N ALA A 10 -5.94 9.07 17.36
CA ALA A 10 -4.69 9.30 18.06
C ALA A 10 -3.47 8.93 17.21
N PHE A 11 -3.55 7.84 16.44
CA PHE A 11 -2.48 7.46 15.51
C PHE A 11 -2.29 8.48 14.38
N LEU A 12 -3.37 8.96 13.77
CA LEU A 12 -3.30 9.97 12.71
C LEU A 12 -2.78 11.31 13.25
N ASP A 13 -3.16 11.67 14.47
CA ASP A 13 -2.66 12.86 15.14
C ASP A 13 -1.18 12.73 15.52
N PHE A 14 -0.72 11.57 15.99
CA PHE A 14 0.69 11.28 16.20
C PHE A 14 1.51 11.50 14.93
N LEU A 15 1.06 10.99 13.77
CA LEU A 15 1.78 11.21 12.51
C LEU A 15 1.85 12.70 12.13
N ARG A 16 0.79 13.47 12.41
CA ARG A 16 0.76 14.92 12.16
C ARG A 16 1.68 15.67 13.12
N GLN A 17 1.54 15.44 14.42
CA GLN A 17 2.29 16.13 15.47
C GLN A 17 3.77 15.74 15.44
N GLY A 18 4.09 14.45 15.26
CA GLY A 18 5.45 13.95 15.14
C GLY A 18 6.19 14.54 13.94
N ALA A 19 5.50 14.77 12.82
CA ALA A 19 6.08 15.49 11.68
C ALA A 19 6.31 16.98 11.96
N MET A 20 5.38 17.65 12.64
CA MET A 20 5.50 19.07 13.00
C MET A 20 6.59 19.33 14.05
N ALA A 21 6.72 18.42 15.03
CA ALA A 21 7.74 18.47 16.08
C ALA A 21 9.12 18.02 15.60
N GLY A 22 9.25 17.52 14.36
CA GLY A 22 10.50 17.01 13.80
C GLY A 22 10.93 15.64 14.34
N ALA A 23 10.08 14.97 15.12
CA ALA A 23 10.32 13.62 15.63
C ALA A 23 10.21 12.53 14.55
N ILE A 24 9.46 12.82 13.48
CA ILE A 24 9.31 11.96 12.29
C ILE A 24 9.64 12.79 11.06
N ARG A 25 10.37 12.21 10.10
CA ARG A 25 10.61 12.89 8.81
C ARG A 25 9.28 13.18 8.09
N PRO A 26 9.09 14.38 7.51
CA PRO A 26 7.83 14.74 6.85
C PRO A 26 7.41 13.80 5.72
N GLY A 27 8.36 13.28 4.93
CA GLY A 27 8.08 12.29 3.87
C GLY A 27 7.54 10.98 4.46
N THR A 28 8.22 10.43 5.47
CA THR A 28 7.78 9.22 6.19
C THR A 28 6.39 9.39 6.79
N ALA A 29 6.13 10.51 7.46
CA ALA A 29 4.81 10.79 8.05
C ALA A 29 3.71 10.82 6.99
N ARG A 30 3.97 11.44 5.83
CA ARG A 30 3.03 11.45 4.68
C ARG A 30 2.83 10.05 4.11
N ALA A 31 3.89 9.28 3.91
CA ALA A 31 3.82 7.93 3.38
C ALA A 31 3.03 6.97 4.30
N ARG A 32 3.26 7.05 5.62
CA ARG A 32 2.54 6.27 6.63
C ARG A 32 1.08 6.71 6.73
N LYS A 33 0.81 8.01 6.69
CA LYS A 33 -0.57 8.53 6.68
C LYS A 33 -1.32 8.04 5.45
N LYS A 34 -0.72 8.08 4.26
CA LYS A 34 -1.34 7.57 3.03
C LYS A 34 -1.66 6.08 3.15
N ALA A 35 -0.73 5.27 3.70
CA ALA A 35 -0.99 3.85 3.94
C ALA A 35 -2.15 3.65 4.93
N ALA A 36 -2.21 4.44 6.00
CA ALA A 36 -3.31 4.42 6.96
C ALA A 36 -4.66 4.78 6.32
N ASP A 37 -4.73 5.90 5.59
CA ASP A 37 -5.95 6.34 4.89
C ASP A 37 -6.48 5.29 3.91
N GLN A 38 -5.61 4.44 3.35
CA GLN A 38 -6.01 3.38 2.42
C GLN A 38 -6.41 2.08 3.15
N LEU A 39 -5.65 1.66 4.17
CA LEU A 39 -5.86 0.38 4.84
C LEU A 39 -6.93 0.44 5.93
N LEU A 40 -7.00 1.53 6.69
CA LEU A 40 -7.86 1.63 7.87
C LEU A 40 -9.35 1.77 7.53
N VAL A 41 -9.69 1.96 6.25
CA VAL A 41 -11.07 1.91 5.74
C VAL A 41 -11.76 0.58 6.07
N GLN A 42 -10.98 -0.51 6.20
CA GLN A 42 -11.49 -1.86 6.52
C GLN A 42 -11.41 -2.20 8.01
N LEU A 43 -11.17 -1.22 8.89
CA LEU A 43 -11.20 -1.44 10.33
C LEU A 43 -12.62 -1.75 10.81
N ARG A 44 -12.72 -2.72 11.71
CA ARG A 44 -13.92 -2.97 12.49
C ARG A 44 -14.05 -1.93 13.60
N SER A 45 -15.27 -1.72 14.08
CA SER A 45 -15.58 -0.68 15.08
C SER A 45 -14.86 -0.84 16.43
N TYR A 46 -14.34 -2.04 16.75
CA TYR A 46 -13.52 -2.27 17.95
C TYR A 46 -12.04 -1.99 17.68
N GLU A 47 -11.52 -2.36 16.51
CA GLU A 47 -10.13 -2.10 16.09
C GLU A 47 -9.87 -0.59 15.95
N ARG A 48 -10.88 0.17 15.48
CA ARG A 48 -10.82 1.64 15.40
C ARG A 48 -10.63 2.32 16.77
N ARG A 49 -11.17 1.71 17.82
CA ARG A 49 -11.08 2.24 19.20
C ARG A 49 -9.77 1.86 19.88
N ASP A 50 -9.16 0.76 19.47
CA ASP A 50 -7.91 0.27 20.04
C ASP A 50 -7.11 -0.49 18.97
N LEU A 51 -6.14 0.21 18.37
CA LEU A 51 -5.28 -0.32 17.33
C LEU A 51 -4.34 -1.42 17.82
N ARG A 52 -4.19 -1.65 19.13
CA ARG A 52 -3.41 -2.78 19.65
C ARG A 52 -4.08 -4.12 19.36
N GLN A 53 -5.38 -4.11 19.06
CA GLN A 53 -6.15 -5.28 18.66
C GLN A 53 -6.10 -5.53 17.15
N LEU A 54 -5.45 -4.64 16.39
CA LEU A 54 -5.35 -4.76 14.94
C LEU A 54 -4.20 -5.70 14.54
N ASP A 55 -4.54 -6.76 13.82
CA ASP A 55 -3.58 -7.50 13.01
C ASP A 55 -3.53 -6.90 11.60
N VAL A 56 -2.41 -6.27 11.27
CA VAL A 56 -2.20 -5.60 9.97
C VAL A 56 -2.12 -6.60 8.81
N ASP A 57 -1.61 -7.81 9.05
CA ASP A 57 -1.58 -8.85 8.03
C ASP A 57 -2.98 -9.38 7.76
N GLU A 58 -3.74 -9.64 8.81
CA GLU A 58 -5.16 -10.01 8.68
C GLU A 58 -5.93 -8.92 7.95
N LEU A 59 -5.70 -7.64 8.28
CA LEU A 59 -6.32 -6.50 7.60
C LEU A 59 -6.05 -6.52 6.09
N CYS A 60 -4.81 -6.79 5.67
CA CYS A 60 -4.47 -6.93 4.26
C CYS A 60 -5.19 -8.12 3.59
N THR A 61 -5.39 -9.25 4.28
CA THR A 61 -6.16 -10.36 3.71
C THR A 61 -7.63 -10.01 3.45
N ARG A 62 -8.21 -9.06 4.20
CA ARG A 62 -9.59 -8.60 3.98
C ARG A 62 -9.73 -7.88 2.63
N PHE A 63 -8.68 -7.19 2.17
CA PHE A 63 -8.65 -6.58 0.83
C PHE A 63 -8.60 -7.62 -0.29
N HIS A 64 -7.93 -8.76 -0.09
CA HIS A 64 -7.90 -9.85 -1.09
C HIS A 64 -9.25 -10.57 -1.23
N LYS A 65 -10.09 -10.54 -0.19
CA LYS A 65 -11.41 -11.21 -0.16
C LYS A 65 -12.54 -10.34 -0.73
N LEU A 66 -12.36 -9.02 -0.79
CA LEU A 66 -13.32 -8.09 -1.39
C LEU A 66 -13.13 -8.06 -2.91
N GLN A 67 -14.07 -8.67 -3.64
CA GLN A 67 -14.26 -8.48 -5.08
C GLN A 67 -14.37 -6.97 -5.36
N GLY A 68 -13.30 -6.35 -5.88
CA GLY A 68 -13.25 -4.90 -6.17
C GLY A 68 -12.18 -4.09 -5.43
N SER A 69 -11.22 -4.71 -4.73
CA SER A 69 -10.05 -3.98 -4.23
C SER A 69 -9.34 -3.25 -5.37
N THR A 70 -9.36 -1.91 -5.34
CA THR A 70 -8.67 -1.05 -6.31
C THR A 70 -7.16 -0.98 -6.06
N ILE A 71 -6.68 -1.61 -4.98
CA ILE A 71 -5.28 -1.60 -4.56
C ILE A 71 -4.61 -2.88 -5.05
N ARG A 72 -3.50 -2.71 -5.79
CA ARG A 72 -2.67 -3.81 -6.30
C ARG A 72 -1.98 -4.55 -5.15
N PRO A 73 -1.74 -5.88 -5.26
CA PRO A 73 -1.07 -6.67 -4.22
C PRO A 73 0.30 -6.10 -3.81
N GLU A 74 1.09 -5.63 -4.78
CA GLU A 74 2.44 -5.07 -4.53
C GLU A 74 2.36 -3.75 -3.74
N THR A 75 1.35 -2.92 -4.06
CA THR A 75 1.08 -1.67 -3.33
C THR A 75 0.56 -1.96 -1.93
N LEU A 76 -0.24 -3.02 -1.78
CA LEU A 76 -0.77 -3.47 -0.50
C LEU A 76 0.34 -3.91 0.45
N GLN A 77 1.36 -4.62 -0.05
CA GLN A 77 2.52 -5.01 0.74
C GLN A 77 3.31 -3.79 1.24
N ILE A 78 3.56 -2.80 0.38
CA ILE A 78 4.23 -1.55 0.78
C ILE A 78 3.42 -0.81 1.85
N TYR A 79 2.09 -0.76 1.72
CA TYR A 79 1.24 -0.15 2.73
C TYR A 79 1.22 -0.94 4.04
N ASN A 80 1.25 -2.28 3.99
CA ASN A 80 1.35 -3.14 5.17
C ASN A 80 2.62 -2.82 5.97
N GLU A 81 3.78 -2.81 5.30
CA GLU A 81 5.07 -2.53 5.93
C GLU A 81 5.10 -1.12 6.56
N ARG A 82 4.61 -0.11 5.83
CA ARG A 82 4.52 1.27 6.32
C ARG A 82 3.58 1.41 7.51
N LEU A 83 2.42 0.75 7.48
CA LEU A 83 1.46 0.79 8.57
C LEU A 83 2.02 0.10 9.81
N LYS A 84 2.63 -1.09 9.67
CA LYS A 84 3.31 -1.78 10.79
C LYS A 84 4.42 -0.94 11.41
N ALA A 85 5.24 -0.29 10.59
CA ALA A 85 6.29 0.60 11.08
C ALA A 85 5.70 1.81 11.82
N GLY A 86 4.66 2.43 11.25
CA GLY A 86 3.94 3.53 11.89
C GLY A 86 3.31 3.16 13.22
N LEU A 87 2.65 2.01 13.31
CA LEU A 87 2.02 1.52 14.55
C LEU A 87 3.06 1.18 15.62
N ARG A 88 4.21 0.60 15.24
CA ARG A 88 5.31 0.37 16.19
C ARG A 88 5.81 1.67 16.81
N ASP A 89 6.06 2.67 15.97
CA ASP A 89 6.53 3.97 16.44
C ASP A 89 5.45 4.66 17.30
N PHE A 90 4.18 4.57 16.89
CA PHE A 90 3.06 5.11 17.67
C PHE A 90 2.92 4.45 19.03
N PHE A 91 3.01 3.12 19.13
CA PHE A 91 2.91 2.42 20.40
C PHE A 91 4.10 2.73 21.31
N SER A 92 5.29 2.85 20.75
CA SER A 92 6.49 3.31 21.48
C SER A 92 6.31 4.73 22.01
N TRP A 93 5.82 5.65 21.17
CA TRP A 93 5.52 7.03 21.57
C TRP A 93 4.41 7.12 22.62
N ALA A 94 3.36 6.32 22.49
CA ALA A 94 2.24 6.32 23.43
C ALA A 94 2.62 5.75 24.81
N ASP A 95 3.63 4.87 24.86
CA ASP A 95 4.16 4.31 26.11
C ASP A 95 5.16 5.26 26.79
N ASP A 96 6.09 5.85 26.02
CA ASP A 96 7.03 6.86 26.50
C ASP A 96 7.26 8.00 25.49
N PRO A 97 6.44 9.08 25.56
CA PRO A 97 6.58 10.22 24.65
C PRO A 97 7.89 10.97 24.81
N ASN A 98 8.52 10.93 25.99
CA ASN A 98 9.69 11.74 26.32
C ASN A 98 11.00 11.08 25.87
N SER A 99 11.04 9.75 25.77
CA SER A 99 12.18 9.00 25.23
C SER A 99 11.97 8.54 23.78
N PHE A 100 10.89 8.96 23.13
CA PHE A 100 10.58 8.50 21.77
C PHE A 100 11.67 8.89 20.77
N SER A 101 12.20 7.88 20.08
CA SER A 101 13.02 8.02 18.88
C SER A 101 12.42 7.12 17.80
N SER A 102 12.17 7.68 16.61
CA SER A 102 11.59 6.91 15.51
C SER A 102 12.51 5.76 15.16
N ILE A 103 12.00 4.53 15.21
CA ILE A 103 12.73 3.32 14.84
C ILE A 103 12.67 3.21 13.31
N GLU A 104 13.22 4.19 12.60
CA GLU A 104 13.36 4.07 11.15
C GLU A 104 14.48 3.09 10.83
N GLY A 105 14.05 1.86 10.51
CA GLY A 105 14.81 0.90 9.74
C GLY A 105 15.01 1.37 8.31
N GLU A 106 15.88 2.34 8.12
CA GLU A 106 16.66 2.43 6.90
C GLU A 106 17.88 1.55 7.12
N THR A 107 18.09 0.54 6.27
CA THR A 107 19.42 -0.07 6.22
C THR A 107 20.45 1.04 5.98
N PRO A 108 21.70 0.91 6.47
CA PRO A 108 22.74 1.91 6.27
C PRO A 108 22.88 2.33 4.78
N GLU A 109 22.57 1.41 3.88
CA GLU A 109 22.49 1.59 2.43
C GLU A 109 21.41 2.59 1.99
N VAL A 110 20.19 2.52 2.55
CA VAL A 110 19.11 3.47 2.22
C VAL A 110 19.44 4.87 2.74
N GLN A 111 20.06 4.98 3.92
CA GLN A 111 20.55 6.25 4.46
C GLN A 111 21.66 6.87 3.61
N LEU A 112 22.61 6.04 3.11
CA LEU A 112 23.69 6.50 2.25
C LEU A 112 23.20 7.03 0.90
N VAL A 113 22.12 6.45 0.37
CA VAL A 113 21.52 6.91 -0.89
C VAL A 113 20.59 8.11 -0.65
N ALA A 114 19.81 8.12 0.43
CA ALA A 114 18.97 9.27 0.81
C ALA A 114 19.80 10.53 1.13
N ALA A 115 21.00 10.37 1.68
CA ALA A 115 21.95 11.47 1.92
C ALA A 115 22.55 12.06 0.63
N ARG A 116 22.40 11.37 -0.52
CA ARG A 116 22.88 11.81 -1.84
C ARG A 116 21.78 12.44 -2.70
N ASP A 117 20.52 12.25 -2.34
CA ASP A 117 19.39 12.73 -3.12
C ASP A 117 19.11 14.21 -2.77
N ASP A 118 19.14 15.09 -3.78
CA ASP A 118 18.62 16.45 -3.65
C ASP A 118 17.12 16.43 -3.25
N PRO A 119 16.58 17.48 -2.59
CA PRO A 119 15.17 17.52 -2.17
C PRO A 119 14.16 17.30 -3.31
N GLY A 120 14.53 17.56 -4.57
CA GLY A 120 13.75 17.21 -5.75
C GLY A 120 13.79 15.71 -6.11
N GLN A 121 14.93 15.05 -5.92
CA GLN A 121 15.12 13.62 -6.18
C GLN A 121 14.45 12.78 -5.09
N ALA A 122 14.54 13.21 -3.83
CA ALA A 122 13.81 12.60 -2.73
C ALA A 122 12.30 12.63 -2.98
N ARG A 123 11.76 13.78 -3.44
CA ARG A 123 10.35 13.90 -3.83
C ARG A 123 10.01 13.01 -5.02
N ALA A 124 10.82 13.00 -6.08
CA ALA A 124 10.57 12.17 -7.27
C ALA A 124 10.61 10.66 -6.94
N ARG A 125 11.50 10.24 -6.06
CA ARG A 125 11.63 8.85 -5.60
C ARG A 125 10.49 8.46 -4.67
N GLU A 126 10.11 9.36 -3.78
CA GLU A 126 8.92 9.20 -2.95
C GLU A 126 7.67 9.11 -3.82
N GLU A 127 7.56 9.94 -4.87
CA GLU A 127 6.49 9.91 -5.86
C GLU A 127 6.48 8.59 -6.65
N LEU A 128 7.65 8.11 -7.09
CA LEU A 128 7.82 6.82 -7.77
C LEU A 128 7.53 5.62 -6.85
N ALA A 129 7.80 5.73 -5.55
CA ALA A 129 7.52 4.67 -4.57
C ALA A 129 6.07 4.71 -4.04
N LEU A 130 5.42 5.87 -4.08
CA LEU A 130 4.02 6.08 -3.67
C LEU A 130 3.03 5.93 -4.83
N ASN A 131 3.53 6.10 -6.04
CA ASN A 131 2.81 6.03 -7.29
C ASN A 131 3.82 5.49 -8.31
N PRO A 132 4.20 4.20 -8.22
CA PRO A 132 4.99 3.56 -9.29
C PRO A 132 4.29 3.94 -10.59
N PRO A 133 5.05 4.39 -11.61
CA PRO A 133 4.49 5.05 -12.78
C PRO A 133 3.28 4.24 -13.22
N ARG A 134 2.10 4.83 -13.02
CA ARG A 134 0.89 4.26 -13.56
C ARG A 134 1.16 4.33 -15.05
N SER A 135 1.40 3.19 -15.68
CA SER A 135 0.91 3.03 -17.02
C SER A 135 -0.60 2.79 -16.84
N PRO A 136 -1.48 3.81 -16.89
CA PRO A 136 -2.92 3.60 -16.95
C PRO A 136 -3.32 2.72 -18.14
N HIS A 137 -2.38 2.52 -19.07
CA HIS A 137 -2.50 1.73 -20.27
C HIS A 137 -2.06 0.27 -20.12
N GLU A 138 -1.70 -0.20 -18.93
CA GLU A 138 -1.24 -1.60 -18.80
C GLU A 138 -2.32 -2.55 -18.31
N ILE A 139 -3.41 -2.10 -17.67
CA ILE A 139 -4.46 -3.00 -17.16
C ILE A 139 -5.81 -2.76 -17.84
N PHE A 140 -6.27 -3.75 -18.59
CA PHE A 140 -7.56 -3.73 -19.28
C PHE A 140 -8.53 -4.74 -18.65
N PRO A 141 -9.66 -4.30 -18.06
CA PRO A 141 -10.69 -5.21 -17.57
C PRO A 141 -11.52 -5.75 -18.75
N VAL A 142 -11.61 -7.07 -18.85
CA VAL A 142 -12.38 -7.80 -19.87
C VAL A 142 -13.44 -8.65 -19.17
N PRO A 143 -14.72 -8.23 -19.19
CA PRO A 143 -15.80 -9.04 -18.65
C PRO A 143 -16.03 -10.27 -19.54
N ILE A 144 -15.96 -11.47 -18.95
CA ILE A 144 -16.13 -12.74 -19.67
C ILE A 144 -17.48 -13.39 -19.36
N ARG A 145 -17.97 -13.27 -18.12
CA ARG A 145 -19.27 -13.79 -17.64
C ARG A 145 -19.86 -12.86 -16.59
N GLU A 146 -21.13 -13.04 -16.24
CA GLU A 146 -21.87 -12.17 -15.29
C GLU A 146 -21.18 -11.95 -13.93
N ASN A 147 -20.32 -12.87 -13.48
CA ASN A 147 -19.52 -12.76 -12.26
C ASN A 147 -18.02 -13.03 -12.47
N LEU A 148 -17.50 -12.79 -13.70
CA LEU A 148 -16.09 -13.03 -14.01
C LEU A 148 -15.52 -11.95 -14.92
N VAL A 149 -14.63 -11.13 -14.36
CA VAL A 149 -13.84 -10.12 -15.07
C VAL A 149 -12.37 -10.54 -15.03
N VAL A 150 -11.74 -10.59 -16.19
CA VAL A 150 -10.31 -10.87 -16.34
C VAL A 150 -9.57 -9.55 -16.55
N TYR A 151 -8.44 -9.36 -15.89
CA TYR A 151 -7.62 -8.16 -16.03
C TYR A 151 -6.37 -8.50 -16.86
N LEU A 152 -6.24 -7.88 -18.03
CA LEU A 152 -5.06 -8.05 -18.90
C LEU A 152 -4.00 -7.04 -18.50
N GLN A 153 -2.83 -7.50 -18.04
CA GLN A 153 -1.70 -6.65 -17.67
C GLN A 153 -0.62 -6.61 -18.78
N ASN A 154 0.13 -5.50 -18.87
CA ASN A 154 1.32 -5.34 -19.73
C ASN A 154 0.99 -5.43 -21.23
N VAL A 155 -0.17 -4.92 -21.65
CA VAL A 155 -0.52 -4.81 -23.06
C VAL A 155 0.04 -3.48 -23.60
N PRO A 156 0.97 -3.51 -24.57
CA PRO A 156 1.47 -2.29 -25.22
C PRO A 156 0.35 -1.46 -25.85
N LEU A 157 0.47 -0.14 -25.78
CA LEU A 157 -0.47 0.79 -26.41
C LEU A 157 -0.43 0.77 -27.94
N ASP A 158 0.72 0.40 -28.49
CA ASP A 158 1.08 0.43 -29.90
C ASP A 158 1.00 -0.97 -30.54
N LEU A 159 0.22 -1.86 -29.93
CA LEU A 159 0.09 -3.24 -30.37
C LEU A 159 -0.41 -3.34 -31.81
N THR A 160 0.34 -4.01 -32.67
CA THR A 160 -0.10 -4.26 -34.04
C THR A 160 -1.19 -5.35 -34.09
N PRO A 161 -2.04 -5.39 -35.13
CA PRO A 161 -3.02 -6.46 -35.29
C PRO A 161 -2.40 -7.87 -35.28
N GLN A 162 -1.18 -8.01 -35.79
CA GLN A 162 -0.47 -9.30 -35.81
C GLN A 162 -0.02 -9.73 -34.41
N GLU A 163 0.39 -8.80 -33.56
CA GLU A 163 0.76 -9.07 -32.17
C GLU A 163 -0.47 -9.38 -31.31
N ALA A 164 -1.59 -8.69 -31.54
CA ALA A 164 -2.88 -9.03 -30.94
C ALA A 164 -3.28 -10.47 -31.25
N ASP A 165 -3.17 -10.87 -32.52
CA ASP A 165 -3.51 -12.23 -32.96
C ASP A 165 -2.62 -13.28 -32.29
N ARG A 166 -1.35 -13.00 -32.04
CA ARG A 166 -0.47 -13.93 -31.30
C ARG A 166 -0.94 -14.12 -29.87
N ILE A 167 -1.26 -13.04 -29.16
CA ILE A 167 -1.79 -13.08 -27.79
C ILE A 167 -3.12 -13.84 -27.77
N ALA A 168 -4.02 -13.55 -28.72
CA ALA A 168 -5.32 -14.22 -28.83
C ALA A 168 -5.18 -15.73 -29.04
N ARG A 169 -4.21 -16.18 -29.84
CA ARG A 169 -3.96 -17.63 -30.05
C ARG A 169 -3.53 -18.33 -28.77
N VAL A 170 -2.69 -17.70 -27.95
CA VAL A 170 -2.29 -18.26 -26.65
C VAL A 170 -3.51 -18.42 -25.74
N ILE A 171 -4.35 -17.39 -25.64
CA ILE A 171 -5.58 -17.43 -24.83
C ILE A 171 -6.53 -18.53 -25.35
N ARG A 172 -6.68 -18.65 -26.68
CA ARG A 172 -7.51 -19.71 -27.28
C ARG A 172 -6.96 -21.11 -27.01
N ALA A 173 -5.64 -21.30 -26.96
CA ALA A 173 -5.04 -22.60 -26.65
C ALA A 173 -5.27 -23.03 -25.19
N LEU A 174 -5.43 -22.07 -24.27
CA LEU A 174 -5.77 -22.35 -22.87
C LEU A 174 -7.25 -22.67 -22.67
N ALA A 175 -8.12 -22.32 -23.61
CA ALA A 175 -9.53 -22.64 -23.54
C ALA A 175 -9.73 -24.13 -23.80
N GLN A 176 -10.31 -24.83 -22.83
CA GLN A 176 -10.74 -26.22 -23.04
C GLN A 176 -11.87 -26.24 -24.09
N PRO A 177 -11.86 -27.20 -25.03
CA PRO A 177 -13.00 -27.40 -25.89
C PRO A 177 -14.23 -27.68 -25.02
N VAL A 178 -15.34 -27.01 -25.33
CA VAL A 178 -16.63 -27.33 -24.71
C VAL A 178 -16.93 -28.77 -25.10
N THR A 179 -16.69 -29.69 -24.17
CA THR A 179 -17.06 -31.09 -24.34
C THR A 179 -18.55 -31.12 -24.09
N GLY A 180 -19.32 -31.06 -25.18
CA GLY A 180 -20.76 -31.21 -25.11
C GLY A 180 -21.10 -32.67 -24.79
N GLU A 181 -21.77 -32.86 -23.66
CA GLU A 181 -22.85 -33.84 -23.47
C GLU A 181 -24.03 -33.12 -22.81
#